data_AF-A0A9Q9XBY0-F1
#
_entry.id   AF-A0A9Q9XBY0-F1
#
_cell.length_a   1.000
_cell.length_b   1.000
_cell.length_c   1.000
_cell.angle_alpha   90.00
_cell.angle_beta   90.00
_cell.angle_gamma   90.00
#
_symmetry.space_group_name_H-M   'P 1'
#
loop_
_entity.id
_entity.type
_entity.pdbx_description
1 polymer ?
#
loop_
_entity_poly.entity_id
_entity_poly.type
_entity_poly.pdbx_seq_one_letter_code
_entity_poly.pdbx_strand_id
1 'polypeptide(L)'
;MATFSCCGMEGRYMVVHIPGDQKILSLSEIGVYGYLAGNLAVDGAATQSSTFPGWFAEKAIDSNRGLQQLNTGCSSTLNETNPWWRLDLRKVYRISEVVITYRKNCCTELINGTEIRIGNSLENNGNKNPICAVIPAIPAGESYRYLCNGMDGRYVNLIIPGDMKTLTLCEVEVYGEGPVLKRSFVKMQFNTRFDLTDPSARENVLKQLGSALADRGFTNVTLRWSQTPKRVIQKLNAG
;
A
#
# COMPACT_ATOMS: atom_id res chain seq x y z
N MET A 1 23.61 16.73 -3.25
CA MET A 1 22.97 15.67 -2.42
C MET A 1 23.43 14.34 -2.98
N ALA A 2 24.14 13.53 -2.18
CA ALA A 2 24.53 12.18 -2.56
C ALA A 2 23.51 11.20 -2.00
N THR A 3 22.96 10.35 -2.86
CA THR A 3 21.99 9.31 -2.47
C THR A 3 22.62 7.95 -2.76
N PHE A 4 22.61 7.08 -1.76
CA PHE A 4 23.12 5.72 -1.86
C PHE A 4 21.95 4.75 -1.71
N SER A 5 21.79 3.83 -2.65
CA SER A 5 20.81 2.76 -2.54
C SER A 5 21.41 1.61 -1.75
N CYS A 6 20.71 1.19 -0.69
CA CYS A 6 21.18 0.13 0.21
C CYS A 6 20.61 -1.26 -0.13
N CYS A 7 20.15 -1.51 -1.37
CA CYS A 7 19.80 -2.83 -1.93
C CYS A 7 19.26 -3.89 -0.93
N GLY A 8 18.20 -3.57 -0.19
CA GLY A 8 17.56 -4.53 0.74
C GLY A 8 18.33 -4.80 2.04
N MET A 9 19.24 -3.92 2.44
CA MET A 9 19.87 -3.99 3.76
C MET A 9 18.83 -3.78 4.87
N GLU A 10 18.75 -4.74 5.78
CA GLU A 10 17.96 -4.66 7.00
C GLU A 10 18.88 -4.31 8.19
N GLY A 11 18.45 -3.41 9.07
CA GLY A 11 19.25 -3.02 10.22
C GLY A 11 18.56 -2.06 11.16
N ARG A 12 18.90 -2.16 12.45
CA ARG A 12 18.42 -1.22 13.50
C ARG A 12 19.26 0.05 13.59
N TYR A 13 20.53 -0.03 13.17
CA TYR A 13 21.50 1.06 13.28
C TYR A 13 22.16 1.29 11.91
N MET A 14 22.32 2.56 11.54
CA MET A 14 23.15 2.98 10.42
C MET A 14 24.41 3.64 10.99
N VAL A 15 25.58 3.16 10.56
CA VAL A 15 26.88 3.65 11.04
C VAL A 15 27.64 4.25 9.88
N VAL A 16 28.02 5.53 10.01
CA VAL A 16 28.93 6.20 9.07
C VAL A 16 30.35 6.06 9.60
N HIS A 17 31.20 5.36 8.86
CA HIS A 17 32.58 5.10 9.23
C HIS A 17 33.55 5.62 8.16
N ILE A 18 34.54 6.42 8.55
CA ILE A 18 35.65 6.84 7.70
C ILE A 18 36.92 6.14 8.17
N PRO A 19 37.48 5.18 7.40
CA PRO A 19 38.68 4.47 7.81
C PRO A 19 39.95 5.33 7.72
N GLY A 20 40.89 5.10 8.64
CA GLY A 20 42.23 5.68 8.67
C GLY A 20 42.45 6.76 9.75
N ASP A 21 43.71 7.08 10.00
CA ASP A 21 44.11 8.05 11.03
C ASP A 21 44.02 9.51 10.55
N GLN A 22 43.89 10.44 11.50
CA GLN A 22 43.85 11.90 11.26
C GLN A 22 42.73 12.36 10.31
N LYS A 23 41.57 11.70 10.36
CA LYS A 23 40.37 12.11 9.61
C LYS A 23 39.37 12.85 10.49
N ILE A 24 38.63 13.78 9.88
CA ILE A 24 37.53 14.51 10.51
C ILE A 24 36.26 14.17 9.73
N LEU A 25 35.26 13.60 10.41
CA LEU A 25 33.92 13.38 9.88
C LEU A 25 33.05 14.60 10.22
N SER A 26 32.56 15.30 9.19
CA SER A 26 31.61 16.41 9.33
C SER A 26 30.39 16.15 8.45
N LEU A 27 29.20 16.27 9.03
CA LEU A 27 27.93 15.91 8.41
C LEU A 27 26.91 17.02 8.67
N SER A 28 26.29 17.55 7.62
CA SER A 28 25.27 18.62 7.75
C SER A 28 23.84 18.08 7.86
N GLU A 29 23.52 17.01 7.13
CA GLU A 29 22.23 16.33 7.20
C GLU A 29 22.39 14.89 6.73
N ILE A 30 21.75 13.96 7.43
CA ILE A 30 21.65 12.55 7.05
C ILE A 30 20.19 12.14 7.15
N GLY A 31 19.63 11.67 6.04
CA GLY A 31 18.35 10.99 6.00
C GLY A 31 18.55 9.51 5.69
N VAL A 32 18.11 8.63 6.60
CA VAL A 32 17.99 7.20 6.32
C VAL A 32 16.55 6.95 5.93
N TYR A 33 16.33 6.55 4.67
CA TYR A 33 15.02 6.23 4.14
C TYR A 33 14.93 4.72 4.01
N GLY A 34 14.22 4.09 4.94
CA GLY A 34 13.94 2.66 4.94
C GLY A 34 12.48 2.41 5.28
N TYR A 35 12.01 1.20 5.00
CA TYR A 35 10.68 0.76 5.42
C TYR A 35 10.80 0.10 6.79
N LEU A 36 10.12 0.64 7.80
CA LEU A 36 9.84 -0.13 9.01
C LEU A 36 8.82 -1.18 8.60
N ALA A 37 9.16 -2.47 8.72
CA ALA A 37 8.25 -3.59 8.46
C ALA A 37 7.15 -3.67 9.54
N GLY A 38 6.32 -2.63 9.61
CA GLY A 38 5.13 -2.59 10.44
C GLY A 38 3.97 -3.28 9.72
N ASN A 39 3.07 -3.89 10.50
CA ASN A 39 1.82 -4.41 9.98
C ASN A 39 0.97 -3.24 9.46
N LEU A 40 0.82 -3.14 8.14
CA LEU A 40 0.05 -2.10 7.44
C LEU A 40 -1.46 -2.18 7.75
N ALA A 41 -1.94 -3.31 8.26
CA ALA A 41 -3.36 -3.53 8.50
C ALA A 41 -3.90 -2.73 9.70
N VAL A 42 -3.06 -2.43 10.70
CA VAL A 42 -3.46 -1.79 11.96
C VAL A 42 -4.06 -0.38 11.73
N ASP A 43 -3.58 0.34 10.73
CA ASP A 43 -4.08 1.68 10.37
C ASP A 43 -5.23 1.63 9.35
N GLY A 44 -5.58 0.44 8.87
CA GLY A 44 -6.59 0.23 7.85
C GLY A 44 -8.03 0.36 8.37
N ALA A 45 -8.98 -0.03 7.51
CA ALA A 45 -10.37 -0.21 7.89
C ALA A 45 -10.86 -1.55 7.35
N ALA A 46 -11.41 -2.39 8.23
CA ALA A 46 -11.92 -3.70 7.87
C ALA A 46 -13.44 -3.68 7.70
N THR A 47 -13.96 -4.49 6.78
CA THR A 47 -15.39 -4.74 6.60
C THR A 47 -15.60 -6.16 6.11
N GLN A 48 -16.79 -6.71 6.34
CA GLN A 48 -17.12 -8.08 5.91
C GLN A 48 -18.55 -8.17 5.38
N SER A 49 -18.79 -9.20 4.57
CA SER A 49 -20.07 -9.53 3.91
C SER A 49 -21.28 -9.54 4.85
N SER A 50 -21.16 -10.24 5.97
CA SER A 50 -22.16 -10.29 7.04
C SER A 50 -21.45 -10.41 8.39
N THR A 51 -22.16 -10.18 9.51
CA THR A 51 -21.53 -10.21 10.84
C THR A 51 -22.27 -11.14 11.77
N PHE A 52 -21.55 -12.15 12.27
CA PHE A 52 -22.03 -12.91 13.43
C PHE A 52 -21.97 -12.02 14.68
N PRO A 53 -23.03 -11.93 15.50
CA PRO A 53 -23.08 -10.99 16.62
C PRO A 53 -21.85 -11.04 17.53
N GLY A 54 -21.13 -9.92 17.64
CA GLY A 54 -19.91 -9.78 18.45
C GLY A 54 -18.59 -10.11 17.75
N TRP A 55 -18.62 -10.58 16.50
CA TRP A 55 -17.44 -11.01 15.72
C TRP A 55 -17.19 -10.06 14.54
N PHE A 56 -17.01 -8.78 14.86
CA PHE A 56 -16.84 -7.70 13.90
C PHE A 56 -15.54 -7.81 13.08
N ALA A 57 -15.53 -7.23 11.88
CA ALA A 57 -14.43 -7.32 10.92
C ALA A 57 -13.10 -6.77 11.47
N GLU A 58 -13.17 -5.72 12.28
CA GLU A 58 -12.03 -4.99 12.84
C GLU A 58 -11.23 -5.84 13.83
N LYS A 59 -11.83 -6.89 14.38
CA LYS A 59 -11.14 -7.85 15.25
C LYS A 59 -10.04 -8.62 14.54
N ALA A 60 -10.06 -8.66 13.21
CA ALA A 60 -8.99 -9.29 12.44
C ALA A 60 -7.76 -8.38 12.25
N ILE A 61 -7.79 -7.12 12.71
CA ILE A 61 -6.68 -6.16 12.55
C ILE A 61 -6.37 -5.41 13.85
N ASP A 62 -6.86 -5.92 14.99
CA ASP A 62 -6.72 -5.27 16.29
C ASP A 62 -5.40 -5.62 17.00
N SER A 63 -4.47 -6.30 16.31
CA SER A 63 -3.20 -6.79 16.84
C SER A 63 -3.35 -7.80 17.99
N ASN A 64 -4.54 -8.39 18.15
CA ASN A 64 -4.79 -9.48 19.07
C ASN A 64 -5.12 -10.75 18.28
N ARG A 65 -4.12 -11.63 18.18
CA ARG A 65 -4.19 -12.91 17.47
C ARG A 65 -5.27 -13.89 17.96
N GLY A 66 -6.08 -13.54 18.96
CA GLY A 66 -7.21 -14.34 19.44
C GLY A 66 -6.80 -15.63 20.16
N LEU A 67 -5.49 -15.84 20.37
CA LEU A 67 -4.93 -17.09 20.90
C LEU A 67 -5.20 -17.32 22.40
N GLN A 68 -5.65 -16.29 23.12
CA GLN A 68 -6.00 -16.33 24.54
C GLN A 68 -7.50 -16.12 24.83
N GLN A 69 -8.27 -15.45 23.94
CA GLN A 69 -9.69 -15.14 24.14
C GLN A 69 -10.55 -15.83 23.07
N LEU A 70 -11.19 -16.94 23.44
CA LEU A 70 -11.78 -17.90 22.50
C LEU A 70 -13.03 -17.44 21.75
N ASN A 71 -13.72 -16.39 22.22
CA ASN A 71 -15.05 -16.00 21.72
C ASN A 71 -15.16 -14.52 21.29
N THR A 72 -14.13 -13.70 21.50
CA THR A 72 -14.20 -12.25 21.25
C THR A 72 -13.00 -11.69 20.50
N GLY A 73 -11.99 -12.50 20.18
CA GLY A 73 -10.77 -12.03 19.52
C GLY A 73 -10.70 -12.28 18.01
N CYS A 74 -11.81 -12.68 17.37
CA CYS A 74 -11.80 -12.96 15.93
C CYS A 74 -13.02 -12.33 15.27
N SER A 75 -12.90 -12.07 13.96
CA SER A 75 -14.00 -11.72 13.07
C SER A 75 -14.68 -12.99 12.54
N SER A 76 -15.97 -12.92 12.24
CA SER A 76 -16.71 -14.03 11.64
C SER A 76 -17.97 -13.56 10.90
N THR A 77 -18.19 -14.14 9.72
CA THR A 77 -19.43 -13.95 8.96
C THR A 77 -20.55 -14.86 9.46
N LEU A 78 -21.77 -14.63 8.99
CA LEU A 78 -22.82 -15.64 9.05
C LEU A 78 -22.50 -16.80 8.07
N ASN A 79 -23.32 -17.84 8.12
CA ASN A 79 -23.30 -18.89 7.10
C ASN A 79 -23.99 -18.35 5.84
N GLU A 80 -23.24 -18.21 4.74
CA GLU A 80 -23.71 -17.61 3.49
C GLU A 80 -22.95 -18.12 2.26
N THR A 81 -23.39 -17.72 1.07
CA THR A 81 -22.70 -18.01 -0.18
C THR A 81 -21.60 -16.98 -0.43
N ASN A 82 -20.38 -17.45 -0.71
CA ASN A 82 -19.21 -16.64 -1.01
C ASN A 82 -18.89 -15.56 0.07
N PRO A 83 -18.81 -15.90 1.37
CA PRO A 83 -18.46 -14.94 2.41
C PRO A 83 -17.09 -14.34 2.15
N TRP A 84 -16.99 -13.05 2.43
CA TRP A 84 -15.76 -12.28 2.24
C TRP A 84 -15.52 -11.28 3.38
N TRP A 85 -14.24 -10.98 3.57
CA TRP A 85 -13.71 -9.94 4.44
C TRP A 85 -12.75 -9.07 3.61
N ARG A 86 -12.72 -7.77 3.85
CA ARG A 86 -11.87 -6.81 3.13
C ARG A 86 -11.23 -5.81 4.07
N LEU A 87 -9.95 -5.57 3.84
CA LEU A 87 -9.16 -4.48 4.38
C LEU A 87 -9.01 -3.36 3.35
N ASP A 88 -9.29 -2.13 3.75
CA ASP A 88 -8.87 -0.92 3.05
C ASP A 88 -7.62 -0.33 3.72
N LEU A 89 -6.48 -0.41 3.05
CA LEU A 89 -5.20 0.16 3.49
C LEU A 89 -5.15 1.69 3.32
N ARG A 90 -6.23 2.32 2.83
CA ARG A 90 -6.41 3.75 2.51
C ARG A 90 -5.58 4.26 1.34
N LYS A 91 -4.38 3.72 1.14
CA LYS A 91 -3.46 4.03 0.03
C LYS A 91 -3.04 2.74 -0.66
N VAL A 92 -2.44 2.87 -1.83
CA VAL A 92 -1.87 1.72 -2.56
C VAL A 92 -0.52 1.38 -1.97
N TYR A 93 -0.29 0.13 -1.63
CA TYR A 93 1.01 -0.40 -1.17
C TYR A 93 1.47 -1.51 -2.10
N ARG A 94 2.78 -1.76 -2.11
CA ARG A 94 3.40 -2.90 -2.77
C ARG A 94 3.52 -4.02 -1.75
N ILE A 95 2.52 -4.89 -1.71
CA ILE A 95 2.33 -5.91 -0.67
C ILE A 95 3.24 -7.11 -0.95
N SER A 96 4.17 -7.37 -0.04
CA SER A 96 5.11 -8.50 -0.13
C SER A 96 4.51 -9.77 0.47
N GLU A 97 3.74 -9.66 1.55
CA GLU A 97 3.21 -10.80 2.27
C GLU A 97 1.95 -10.46 3.07
N VAL A 98 1.15 -11.50 3.30
CA VAL A 98 -0.02 -11.49 4.17
C VAL A 98 0.11 -12.65 5.16
N VAL A 99 -0.03 -12.37 6.45
CA VAL A 99 -0.01 -13.38 7.52
C VAL A 99 -1.42 -13.53 8.07
N ILE A 100 -1.92 -14.76 8.10
CA ILE A 100 -3.27 -15.07 8.57
C ILE A 100 -3.16 -15.91 9.83
N THR A 101 -3.84 -15.47 10.88
CA THR A 101 -4.05 -16.26 12.10
C THR A 101 -5.47 -16.79 12.15
N TYR A 102 -5.59 -18.10 12.32
CA TYR A 102 -6.87 -18.78 12.45
C TYR A 102 -7.17 -19.22 13.89
N ARG A 103 -8.42 -19.63 14.14
CA ARG A 103 -8.92 -20.06 15.44
C ARG A 103 -8.12 -21.24 16.01
N LYS A 104 -7.89 -21.21 17.33
CA LYS A 104 -7.07 -22.19 18.06
C LYS A 104 -7.72 -23.56 18.33
N ASN A 105 -9.05 -23.63 18.46
CA ASN A 105 -9.68 -24.77 19.13
C ASN A 105 -10.51 -25.70 18.22
N CYS A 106 -10.88 -25.29 17.01
CA CYS A 106 -11.68 -26.15 16.12
C CYS A 106 -11.70 -25.65 14.68
N CYS A 107 -12.25 -26.51 13.82
CA CYS A 107 -12.92 -26.13 12.59
C CYS A 107 -11.97 -25.52 11.54
N THR A 108 -10.72 -25.95 11.51
CA THR A 108 -9.69 -25.44 10.57
C THR A 108 -10.04 -25.73 9.13
N GLU A 109 -10.86 -26.73 8.86
CA GLU A 109 -11.35 -27.04 7.52
C GLU A 109 -12.20 -25.91 6.91
N LEU A 110 -12.78 -25.03 7.72
CA LEU A 110 -13.64 -23.94 7.23
C LEU A 110 -12.87 -22.86 6.47
N ILE A 111 -11.58 -22.65 6.78
CA ILE A 111 -10.75 -21.66 6.06
C ILE A 111 -10.13 -22.23 4.78
N ASN A 112 -10.22 -23.54 4.55
CA ASN A 112 -9.62 -24.17 3.39
C ASN A 112 -10.30 -23.67 2.10
N GLY A 113 -9.48 -23.33 1.11
CA GLY A 113 -9.95 -22.77 -0.15
C GLY A 113 -10.22 -21.26 -0.10
N THR A 114 -9.93 -20.58 1.02
CA THR A 114 -9.98 -19.11 1.05
C THR A 114 -8.97 -18.53 0.08
N GLU A 115 -9.39 -17.61 -0.76
CA GLU A 115 -8.54 -16.87 -1.69
C GLU A 115 -8.16 -15.53 -1.07
N ILE A 116 -6.87 -15.24 -1.01
CA ILE A 116 -6.32 -13.92 -0.68
C ILE A 116 -6.17 -13.15 -2.00
N ARG A 117 -6.86 -12.02 -2.13
CA ARG A 117 -6.90 -11.19 -3.34
C ARG A 117 -6.42 -9.79 -3.04
N ILE A 118 -5.60 -9.23 -3.93
CA ILE A 118 -4.97 -7.91 -3.72
C ILE A 118 -5.17 -7.05 -4.95
N GLY A 119 -5.65 -5.82 -4.77
CA GLY A 119 -5.74 -4.87 -5.86
C GLY A 119 -6.37 -3.53 -5.50
N ASN A 120 -6.86 -2.83 -6.51
CA ASN A 120 -7.36 -1.46 -6.39
C ASN A 120 -8.82 -1.30 -6.84
N SER A 121 -9.46 -2.38 -7.30
CA SER A 121 -10.86 -2.38 -7.72
C SER A 121 -11.77 -2.74 -6.55
N LEU A 122 -12.95 -2.13 -6.50
CA LEU A 122 -14.06 -2.53 -5.64
C LEU A 122 -15.14 -3.33 -6.38
N GLU A 123 -14.90 -3.70 -7.64
CA GLU A 123 -15.81 -4.56 -8.39
C GLU A 123 -16.04 -5.87 -7.63
N ASN A 124 -17.31 -6.25 -7.45
CA ASN A 124 -17.73 -7.35 -6.58
C ASN A 124 -17.09 -7.26 -5.19
N ASN A 125 -17.17 -6.09 -4.54
CA ASN A 125 -16.55 -5.80 -3.25
C ASN A 125 -15.02 -5.98 -3.20
N GLY A 126 -14.34 -6.01 -4.34
CA GLY A 126 -12.91 -6.28 -4.46
C GLY A 126 -12.56 -7.76 -4.62
N ASN A 127 -13.57 -8.64 -4.65
CA ASN A 127 -13.37 -10.08 -4.82
C ASN A 127 -12.97 -10.48 -6.25
N LYS A 128 -12.93 -9.53 -7.19
CA LYS A 128 -12.38 -9.75 -8.55
C LYS A 128 -10.92 -9.31 -8.70
N ASN A 129 -10.29 -8.76 -7.66
CA ASN A 129 -8.87 -8.44 -7.72
C ASN A 129 -8.03 -9.73 -7.89
N PRO A 130 -6.82 -9.64 -8.48
CA PRO A 130 -5.94 -10.80 -8.67
C PRO A 130 -5.67 -11.57 -7.38
N ILE A 131 -5.56 -12.89 -7.49
CA ILE A 131 -5.24 -13.79 -6.38
C ILE A 131 -3.75 -13.66 -6.04
N CYS A 132 -3.44 -13.37 -4.78
CA CYS A 132 -2.09 -13.55 -4.22
C CYS A 132 -1.85 -15.01 -3.88
N ALA A 133 -2.74 -15.64 -3.11
CA ALA A 133 -2.60 -17.01 -2.66
C ALA A 133 -3.96 -17.65 -2.38
N VAL A 134 -3.99 -18.98 -2.36
CA VAL A 134 -5.14 -19.77 -1.89
C VAL A 134 -4.70 -20.53 -0.65
N ILE A 135 -5.48 -20.45 0.42
CA ILE A 135 -5.21 -21.08 1.71
C ILE A 135 -5.52 -22.59 1.59
N PRO A 136 -4.51 -23.47 1.63
CA PRO A 136 -4.76 -24.91 1.54
C PRO A 136 -5.25 -25.47 2.88
N ALA A 137 -4.59 -25.07 3.96
CA ALA A 137 -4.93 -25.32 5.35
C ALA A 137 -4.11 -24.37 6.24
N ILE A 138 -4.63 -24.08 7.43
CA ILE A 138 -3.88 -23.42 8.51
C ILE A 138 -4.03 -24.31 9.76
N PRO A 139 -2.93 -24.82 10.34
CA PRO A 139 -3.00 -25.57 11.60
C PRO A 139 -3.65 -24.73 12.71
N ALA A 140 -4.37 -25.40 13.61
CA ALA A 140 -5.12 -24.72 14.64
C ALA A 140 -4.20 -23.88 15.55
N GLY A 141 -4.51 -22.59 15.70
CA GLY A 141 -3.78 -21.68 16.59
C GLY A 141 -2.43 -21.21 16.06
N GLU A 142 -2.10 -21.51 14.81
CA GLU A 142 -0.90 -21.02 14.14
C GLU A 142 -1.22 -19.82 13.24
N SER A 143 -0.17 -19.03 12.98
CA SER A 143 -0.18 -17.99 11.96
C SER A 143 0.55 -18.52 10.73
N TYR A 144 -0.06 -18.40 9.54
CA TYR A 144 0.59 -18.80 8.30
C TYR A 144 0.87 -17.61 7.39
N ARG A 145 2.07 -17.59 6.81
CA ARG A 145 2.56 -16.52 5.94
C ARG A 145 2.36 -16.89 4.47
N TYR A 146 1.77 -15.98 3.71
CA TYR A 146 1.56 -16.11 2.27
C TYR A 146 2.33 -15.01 1.55
N LEU A 147 3.20 -15.41 0.62
CA LEU A 147 4.01 -14.49 -0.17
C LEU A 147 3.19 -13.97 -1.37
N CYS A 148 3.08 -12.65 -1.48
CA CYS A 148 2.35 -11.96 -2.53
C CYS A 148 3.25 -11.29 -3.58
N ASN A 149 4.57 -11.51 -3.51
CA ASN A 149 5.54 -11.12 -4.54
C ASN A 149 5.50 -9.63 -4.96
N GLY A 150 5.12 -8.72 -4.06
CA GLY A 150 5.11 -7.29 -4.32
C GLY A 150 3.94 -6.82 -5.20
N MET A 151 2.75 -7.37 -4.98
CA MET A 151 1.52 -6.93 -5.66
C MET A 151 1.10 -5.53 -5.21
N ASP A 152 0.81 -4.64 -6.16
CA ASP A 152 0.31 -3.30 -5.85
C ASP A 152 -1.20 -3.34 -5.54
N GLY A 153 -1.59 -2.97 -4.32
CA GLY A 153 -2.99 -2.96 -3.91
C GLY A 153 -3.29 -2.01 -2.76
N ARG A 154 -4.49 -1.43 -2.78
CA ARG A 154 -5.12 -0.73 -1.66
C ARG A 154 -6.01 -1.66 -0.85
N TYR A 155 -6.63 -2.63 -1.52
CA TYR A 155 -7.56 -3.57 -0.91
C TYR A 155 -6.92 -4.95 -0.81
N VAL A 156 -7.05 -5.55 0.36
CA VAL A 156 -6.78 -6.97 0.59
C VAL A 156 -8.10 -7.63 0.92
N ASN A 157 -8.52 -8.60 0.11
CA ASN A 157 -9.75 -9.36 0.29
C ASN A 157 -9.42 -10.80 0.63
N LEU A 158 -10.18 -11.38 1.55
CA LEU A 158 -10.26 -12.81 1.78
C LEU A 158 -11.66 -13.27 1.44
N ILE A 159 -11.80 -14.24 0.55
CA ILE A 159 -13.09 -14.78 0.10
C ILE A 159 -13.04 -16.30 0.11
N ILE A 160 -14.12 -16.95 0.57
CA ILE A 160 -14.28 -18.41 0.44
C ILE A 160 -15.35 -18.67 -0.62
N PRO A 161 -14.97 -19.11 -1.83
CA PRO A 161 -15.96 -19.50 -2.83
C PRO A 161 -16.80 -20.71 -2.40
N GLY A 162 -18.08 -20.69 -2.75
CA GLY A 162 -19.03 -21.78 -2.54
C GLY A 162 -20.18 -21.42 -1.61
N ASP A 163 -21.13 -22.35 -1.50
CA ASP A 163 -22.33 -22.21 -0.69
C ASP A 163 -22.12 -22.69 0.75
N MET A 164 -22.92 -22.11 1.65
CA MET A 164 -22.97 -22.45 3.07
C MET A 164 -21.61 -22.38 3.77
N LYS A 165 -20.85 -21.32 3.48
CA LYS A 165 -19.53 -21.07 4.04
C LYS A 165 -19.58 -20.05 5.16
N THR A 166 -18.59 -20.11 6.04
CA THR A 166 -18.36 -19.10 7.09
C THR A 166 -16.89 -18.74 7.08
N LEU A 167 -16.59 -17.44 6.95
CA LEU A 167 -15.22 -16.93 7.02
C LEU A 167 -14.95 -16.43 8.43
N THR A 168 -13.94 -17.00 9.09
CA THR A 168 -13.48 -16.58 10.43
C THR A 168 -12.00 -16.25 10.37
N LEU A 169 -11.62 -15.07 10.85
CA LEU A 169 -10.24 -14.58 10.85
C LEU A 169 -9.91 -13.97 12.21
N CYS A 170 -8.84 -14.44 12.86
CA CYS A 170 -8.43 -13.91 14.16
C CYS A 170 -7.40 -12.80 14.02
N GLU A 171 -6.48 -12.89 13.05
CA GLU A 171 -5.61 -11.77 12.68
C GLU A 171 -5.27 -11.85 11.20
N VAL A 172 -5.18 -10.69 10.56
CA VAL A 172 -4.69 -10.48 9.21
C VAL A 172 -3.61 -9.39 9.30
N GLU A 173 -2.36 -9.81 9.20
CA GLU A 173 -1.23 -8.89 9.13
C GLU A 173 -0.83 -8.72 7.66
N VAL A 174 -0.56 -7.48 7.24
CA VAL A 174 -0.17 -7.16 5.86
C VAL A 174 1.16 -6.44 5.91
N TYR A 175 2.15 -6.93 5.17
CA TYR A 175 3.46 -6.31 5.08
C TYR A 175 3.82 -6.01 3.62
N GLY A 176 4.57 -4.93 3.44
CA GLY A 176 4.94 -4.43 2.13
C GLY A 176 5.59 -3.06 2.18
N GLU A 177 5.81 -2.49 1.01
CA GLU A 177 6.44 -1.19 0.82
C GLU A 177 5.42 -0.15 0.37
N GLY A 178 5.68 1.14 0.67
CA GLY A 178 4.87 2.24 0.16
C GLY A 178 4.38 3.19 1.26
N PRO A 179 3.40 4.06 0.95
CA PRO A 179 2.48 3.99 -0.19
C PRO A 179 3.12 4.23 -1.56
N VAL A 180 2.65 3.51 -2.59
CA VAL A 180 3.03 3.69 -3.99
C VAL A 180 2.51 5.05 -4.48
N LEU A 181 3.37 6.06 -4.40
CA LEU A 181 3.12 7.37 -4.99
C LEU A 181 3.30 7.27 -6.50
N LYS A 182 2.22 7.02 -7.25
CA LYS A 182 2.24 7.16 -8.71
C LYS A 182 2.52 8.64 -9.03
N ARG A 183 3.74 8.92 -9.50
CA ARG A 183 4.09 10.23 -10.06
C ARG A 183 3.31 10.39 -11.37
N SER A 184 2.18 11.08 -11.31
CA SER A 184 1.45 11.48 -12.52
C SER A 184 2.22 12.58 -13.23
N PHE A 185 2.77 12.28 -14.40
CA PHE A 185 3.35 13.30 -15.26
C PHE A 185 2.24 13.95 -16.08
N VAL A 186 1.98 15.23 -15.85
CA VAL A 186 1.05 16.00 -16.67
C VAL A 186 1.84 16.62 -17.82
N LYS A 187 1.59 16.17 -19.05
CA LYS A 187 2.14 16.81 -20.25
C LYS A 187 1.29 18.04 -20.56
N MET A 188 1.89 19.22 -20.44
CA MET A 188 1.23 20.49 -20.73
C MET A 188 1.88 21.16 -21.93
N GLN A 189 1.06 21.75 -22.80
CA GLN A 189 1.53 22.61 -23.88
C GLN A 189 1.30 24.06 -23.47
N PHE A 190 2.36 24.87 -23.54
CA PHE A 190 2.32 26.28 -23.18
C PHE A 190 2.42 27.12 -24.45
N ASN A 191 1.49 28.05 -24.62
CA ASN A 191 1.62 29.09 -25.62
C ASN A 191 2.22 30.33 -24.95
N THR A 192 3.49 30.62 -25.24
CA THR A 192 4.23 31.69 -24.58
C THR A 192 5.15 32.41 -25.54
N ARG A 193 5.38 33.70 -25.28
CA ARG A 193 6.36 34.54 -25.98
C ARG A 193 7.78 34.36 -25.44
N PHE A 194 7.93 33.72 -24.28
CA PHE A 194 9.21 33.50 -23.61
C PHE A 194 9.78 32.13 -23.94
N ASP A 195 11.11 32.03 -24.02
CA ASP A 195 11.78 30.76 -24.27
C ASP A 195 11.79 29.88 -23.03
N LEU A 196 11.04 28.78 -23.04
CA LEU A 196 11.00 27.85 -21.91
C LEU A 196 12.24 26.95 -21.81
N THR A 197 13.24 27.11 -22.68
CA THR A 197 14.58 26.56 -22.41
C THR A 197 15.32 27.38 -21.34
N ASP A 198 14.95 28.65 -21.13
CA ASP A 198 15.48 29.51 -20.08
C ASP A 198 15.02 29.03 -18.67
N PRO A 199 15.94 28.85 -17.71
CA PRO A 199 15.60 28.48 -16.34
C PRO A 199 14.66 29.47 -15.62
N SER A 200 14.84 30.77 -15.82
CA SER A 200 14.05 31.80 -15.13
C SER A 200 12.59 31.81 -15.62
N ALA A 201 12.40 31.66 -16.93
CA ALA A 201 11.08 31.51 -17.53
C ALA A 201 10.36 30.26 -17.01
N ARG A 202 11.07 29.13 -16.86
CA ARG A 202 10.52 27.88 -16.32
C ARG A 202 10.06 28.00 -14.87
N GLU A 203 10.82 28.71 -14.03
CA GLU A 203 10.48 28.91 -12.63
C GLU A 203 9.21 29.77 -12.47
N ASN A 204 9.10 30.83 -13.29
CA ASN A 204 7.92 31.69 -13.32
C ASN A 204 6.64 30.90 -13.68
N VAL A 205 6.73 29.97 -14.63
CA VAL A 205 5.59 29.10 -14.99
C VAL A 205 5.17 28.19 -13.83
N LEU A 206 6.13 27.57 -13.12
CA LEU A 206 5.81 26.74 -11.95
C LEU A 206 5.14 27.55 -10.85
N LYS A 207 5.61 28.79 -10.60
CA LYS A 207 5.04 29.69 -9.60
C LYS A 207 3.60 30.07 -9.95
N GLN A 208 3.33 30.44 -11.20
CA GLN A 208 1.97 30.77 -11.67
C GLN A 208 1.03 29.56 -11.59
N LEU A 209 1.50 28.39 -12.02
CA LEU A 209 0.71 27.15 -11.95
C LEU A 209 0.41 26.78 -10.50
N GLY A 210 1.38 26.93 -9.59
CA GLY A 210 1.18 26.72 -8.15
C GLY A 210 0.10 27.62 -7.58
N SER A 211 0.11 28.92 -7.92
CA SER A 211 -0.95 29.86 -7.51
C SER A 211 -2.32 29.44 -8.02
N ALA A 212 -2.43 29.13 -9.32
CA ALA A 212 -3.71 28.74 -9.91
C ALA A 212 -4.28 27.42 -9.35
N LEU A 213 -3.40 26.50 -8.93
CA LEU A 213 -3.79 25.26 -8.25
C LEU A 213 -4.27 25.54 -6.82
N ALA A 214 -3.60 26.42 -6.09
CA ALA A 214 -4.01 26.84 -4.76
C ALA A 214 -5.40 27.50 -4.78
N ASP A 215 -5.68 28.36 -5.76
CA ASP A 215 -7.00 28.99 -5.96
C ASP A 215 -8.12 27.96 -6.19
N ARG A 216 -7.76 26.76 -6.67
CA ARG A 216 -8.67 25.63 -6.89
C ARG A 216 -8.69 24.62 -5.73
N GLY A 217 -8.05 24.95 -4.61
CA GLY A 217 -8.03 24.12 -3.39
C GLY A 217 -6.93 23.05 -3.35
N PHE A 218 -5.97 23.06 -4.28
CA PHE A 218 -4.84 22.12 -4.29
C PHE A 218 -3.61 22.75 -3.61
N THR A 219 -3.49 22.63 -2.29
CA THR A 219 -2.51 23.40 -1.49
C THR A 219 -1.27 22.63 -1.03
N ASN A 220 -1.13 21.33 -1.34
CA ASN A 220 0.03 20.52 -0.99
C ASN A 220 0.65 19.85 -2.23
N VAL A 221 1.06 20.67 -3.21
CA VAL A 221 1.56 20.19 -4.50
C VAL A 221 3.02 20.64 -4.69
N THR A 222 3.92 19.68 -4.93
CA THR A 222 5.29 19.97 -5.37
C THR A 222 5.36 19.94 -6.89
N LEU A 223 5.52 21.10 -7.51
CA LEU A 223 5.66 21.24 -8.97
C LEU A 223 7.13 21.22 -9.37
N ARG A 224 7.46 20.44 -10.39
CA ARG A 224 8.80 20.43 -11.01
C ARG A 224 8.72 20.01 -12.47
N TRP A 225 9.62 20.55 -13.29
CA TRP A 225 9.82 20.04 -14.65
C TRP A 225 10.50 18.68 -14.61
N SER A 226 9.92 17.67 -15.25
CA SER A 226 10.56 16.36 -15.41
C SER A 226 11.57 16.36 -16.56
N GLN A 227 11.38 17.24 -17.54
CA GLN A 227 12.23 17.41 -18.73
C GLN A 227 12.21 18.89 -19.15
N THR A 228 13.28 19.34 -19.80
CA THR A 228 13.31 20.68 -20.41
C THR A 228 12.31 20.75 -21.58
N PRO A 229 11.44 21.77 -21.62
CA PRO A 229 10.50 21.97 -22.72
C PRO A 229 11.17 22.04 -24.08
N LYS A 230 10.60 21.34 -25.07
CA LYS A 230 11.04 21.42 -26.46
C LYS A 230 10.21 22.47 -27.18
N ARG A 231 10.85 23.37 -27.93
CA ARG A 231 10.16 24.29 -28.83
C ARG A 231 9.45 23.49 -29.92
N VAL A 232 8.16 23.72 -30.09
CA VAL A 232 7.37 23.20 -31.20
C VAL A 232 7.06 24.38 -32.12
N ILE A 233 7.74 24.44 -33.27
CA ILE A 233 7.45 25.45 -34.29
C ILE A 233 6.22 24.96 -35.05
N GLN A 234 5.05 25.56 -34.81
CA GLN A 234 3.92 25.39 -35.71
C GLN A 234 4.25 26.12 -37.01
N LYS A 235 4.45 25.36 -38.10
CA LYS A 235 4.49 25.94 -39.45
C LYS A 235 3.12 26.58 -39.69
N LEU A 236 3.08 27.91 -39.74
CA LEU A 236 1.98 28.62 -40.35
C LEU A 236 2.01 28.28 -41.84
N ASN A 237 1.05 27.49 -42.30
CA ASN A 237 0.81 27.35 -43.73
C ASN A 237 0.35 28.74 -44.21
N ALA A 238 1.23 29.47 -44.87
CA ALA A 238 0.85 30.63 -45.67
C ALA A 238 -0.02 30.09 -46.83
N GLY A 239 -1.20 30.70 -46.98
CA GLY A 239 -2.19 30.36 -48.01
C GLY A 239 -1.72 30.64 -49.43
#